data_AF-A0A803LG74-F1
#
_entry.id   AF-A0A803LG74-F1
#
_cell.length_a   1.000
_cell.length_b   1.000
_cell.length_c   1.000
_cell.angle_alpha   90.00
_cell.angle_beta   90.00
_cell.angle_gamma   90.00
#
_symmetry.space_group_name_H-M   'P 1'
#
loop_
_entity.id
_entity.type
_entity.pdbx_description
1 polymer ?
#
loop_
_entity_poly.entity_id
_entity_poly.type
_entity_poly.pdbx_seq_one_letter_code
_entity_poly.pdbx_strand_id
1 'polypeptide(L)'
;MAAFGPKLGKLLALLPVMYLSGGTCVTLLITGGGTMQHLYHILCENDNICHAKSLTTVEWYMVFICLAIVIAQLPNLNSVAWVSLVSAISAVVYCTIIWIMSISNGRPSGTKYSLSARGLESEMKSFTNVLSALGIIAFSFRGHNLVLEIQV
;
A
#
# COMPACT_ATOMS: atom_id res chain seq x y z
N MET A 1 -20.59 1.51 -21.64
CA MET A 1 -21.49 2.32 -22.50
C MET A 1 -22.96 1.91 -22.45
N ALA A 2 -23.31 0.65 -22.17
CA ALA A 2 -24.69 0.17 -22.25
C ALA A 2 -25.67 0.82 -21.25
N ALA A 3 -25.24 1.15 -20.03
CA ALA A 3 -26.15 1.66 -18.98
C ALA A 3 -26.35 3.20 -18.96
N PHE A 4 -25.35 3.99 -19.36
CA PHE A 4 -25.35 5.46 -19.20
C PHE A 4 -25.02 6.23 -20.49
N GLY A 5 -25.02 5.55 -21.64
CA GLY A 5 -24.70 6.15 -22.94
C GLY A 5 -23.21 6.45 -23.15
N PRO A 6 -22.83 6.92 -24.35
CA PRO A 6 -21.43 7.05 -24.77
C PRO A 6 -20.69 8.22 -24.09
N LYS A 7 -21.38 9.33 -23.78
CA LYS A 7 -20.74 10.51 -23.16
C LYS A 7 -20.68 10.39 -21.63
N LEU A 8 -21.81 10.15 -20.98
CA LEU A 8 -21.90 10.05 -19.51
C LEU A 8 -21.17 8.81 -18.98
N GLY A 9 -21.34 7.66 -19.66
CA GLY A 9 -20.65 6.43 -19.30
C GLY A 9 -19.12 6.52 -19.44
N LYS A 10 -18.61 7.27 -20.43
CA LYS A 10 -17.18 7.52 -20.54
C LYS A 10 -16.69 8.38 -19.38
N LEU A 11 -17.38 9.48 -19.06
CA LEU A 11 -17.01 10.36 -17.95
C LEU A 11 -17.00 9.62 -16.60
N LEU A 12 -18.07 8.87 -16.31
CA LEU A 12 -18.24 8.11 -15.06
C LEU A 12 -17.22 6.99 -14.89
N ALA A 13 -16.69 6.43 -15.98
CA ALA A 13 -15.62 5.42 -15.91
C ALA A 13 -14.23 6.07 -15.80
N LEU A 14 -13.98 7.17 -16.51
CA LEU A 14 -12.66 7.77 -16.64
C LEU A 14 -12.24 8.54 -15.37
N LEU A 15 -13.17 9.26 -14.74
CA LEU A 15 -12.87 10.05 -13.53
C LEU A 15 -12.40 9.19 -12.35
N PRO A 16 -13.12 8.11 -11.95
CA PRO A 16 -12.70 7.28 -10.83
C PRO A 16 -11.39 6.54 -11.13
N VAL A 17 -11.21 6.06 -12.37
CA VAL A 17 -10.00 5.32 -12.77
C VAL A 17 -8.75 6.21 -12.71
N MET A 18 -8.83 7.45 -13.20
CA MET A 18 -7.69 8.37 -13.13
C MET A 18 -7.34 8.76 -11.69
N TYR A 19 -8.36 9.09 -10.88
CA TYR A 19 -8.13 9.48 -9.49
C TYR A 19 -7.55 8.32 -8.67
N LEU A 20 -8.11 7.13 -8.85
CA LEU A 20 -7.61 5.93 -8.21
C LEU A 20 -6.18 5.62 -8.66
N SER A 21 -5.88 5.79 -9.96
CA SER A 21 -4.53 5.63 -10.52
C SER A 21 -3.48 6.53 -9.90
N GLY A 22 -3.74 7.84 -9.90
CA GLY A 22 -2.86 8.81 -9.26
C GLY A 22 -2.68 8.54 -7.77
N GLY A 23 -3.78 8.29 -7.06
CA GLY A 23 -3.77 8.04 -5.61
C GLY A 23 -2.87 6.86 -5.22
N THR A 24 -3.03 5.69 -5.87
CA THR A 24 -2.17 4.54 -5.53
C THR A 24 -0.73 4.73 -5.95
N CYS A 25 -0.46 5.42 -7.06
CA CYS A 25 0.92 5.72 -7.44
C CYS A 25 1.62 6.50 -6.30
N VAL A 26 0.97 7.56 -5.81
CA VAL A 26 1.47 8.36 -4.69
C VAL A 26 1.64 7.52 -3.43
N THR A 27 0.63 6.73 -3.06
CA THR A 27 0.72 5.86 -1.87
C THR A 27 1.88 4.87 -1.97
N LEU A 28 2.05 4.21 -3.11
CA LEU A 28 3.14 3.25 -3.32
C LEU A 28 4.53 3.91 -3.24
N LEU A 29 4.67 5.14 -3.76
CA LEU A 29 5.91 5.89 -3.66
C LEU A 29 6.26 6.27 -2.21
N ILE A 30 5.27 6.77 -1.46
CA ILE A 30 5.45 7.14 -0.04
C ILE A 30 5.77 5.91 0.79
N THR A 31 4.99 4.82 0.63
CA THR A 31 5.22 3.58 1.36
C THR A 31 6.57 2.97 0.99
N GLY A 32 6.93 2.90 -0.28
CA GLY A 32 8.21 2.33 -0.74
C GLY A 32 9.43 3.12 -0.28
N GLY A 33 9.37 4.45 -0.32
CA GLY A 33 10.45 5.27 0.24
C GLY A 33 10.55 5.16 1.76
N GLY A 34 9.42 5.07 2.46
CA GLY A 34 9.38 4.88 3.92
C GLY A 34 9.94 3.52 4.35
N THR A 35 9.67 2.44 3.60
CA THR A 35 10.25 1.12 3.88
C THR A 35 11.74 1.07 3.61
N MET A 36 12.24 1.75 2.56
CA MET A 36 13.69 1.89 2.34
C MET A 36 14.37 2.64 3.48
N GLN A 37 13.77 3.71 3.98
CA GLN A 37 14.28 4.43 5.15
C GLN A 37 14.35 3.51 6.37
N HIS A 38 13.32 2.68 6.62
CA HIS A 38 13.33 1.72 7.73
C HIS A 38 14.40 0.64 7.55
N LEU A 39 14.55 0.10 6.35
CA LEU A 39 15.57 -0.89 6.04
C LEU A 39 16.98 -0.33 6.28
N TYR A 40 17.22 0.91 5.87
CA TYR A 40 18.47 1.61 6.17
C TYR A 40 18.71 1.74 7.68
N HIS A 41 17.69 2.11 8.44
CA HIS A 41 17.81 2.21 9.90
C HIS A 41 18.15 0.86 10.55
N ILE A 42 17.48 -0.23 10.14
CA ILE A 42 17.73 -1.58 10.66
C ILE A 42 19.16 -2.04 10.36
N LEU A 43 19.67 -1.78 9.15
CA LEU A 43 21.04 -2.16 8.77
C LEU A 43 22.10 -1.32 9.49
N CYS A 44 21.84 -0.03 9.69
CA CYS A 44 22.76 0.90 10.34
C CYS A 44 22.74 0.83 11.87
N GLU A 45 21.69 0.30 12.49
CA GLU A 45 21.62 0.11 13.95
C GLU A 45 22.64 -0.93 14.44
N ASN A 46 23.05 -1.86 13.57
CA ASN A 46 23.92 -2.98 13.94
C ASN A 46 25.40 -2.77 13.56
N ASP A 47 25.75 -1.69 12.84
CA ASP A 47 27.10 -1.47 12.34
C ASP A 47 27.53 0.00 12.48
N ASN A 48 28.67 0.23 13.16
CA ASN A 48 29.24 1.56 13.45
C ASN A 48 29.79 2.27 12.19
N ILE A 49 29.48 1.75 11.01
CA ILE A 49 29.97 2.19 9.70
C ILE A 49 29.08 3.30 9.12
N CYS A 50 27.83 3.45 9.59
CA CYS A 50 26.92 4.47 9.08
C CYS A 50 27.21 5.86 9.67
N HIS A 51 28.27 6.51 9.15
CA HIS A 51 28.59 7.90 9.43
C HIS A 51 28.03 8.84 8.35
N ALA A 52 27.56 10.00 8.81
CA ALA A 52 27.17 11.21 8.08
C ALA A 52 25.70 11.30 7.62
N LYS A 53 24.90 11.98 8.47
CA LYS A 53 23.64 12.65 8.14
C LYS A 53 22.57 11.72 7.56
N SER A 54 21.77 11.13 8.45
CA SER A 54 20.53 10.44 8.08
C SER A 54 19.74 11.29 7.08
N LEU A 55 19.54 10.77 5.86
CA LEU A 55 18.70 11.40 4.86
C LEU A 55 17.33 11.71 5.48
N THR A 56 16.80 12.90 5.22
CA THR A 56 15.42 13.25 5.57
C THR A 56 14.46 12.31 4.85
N THR A 57 13.30 12.04 5.45
CA THR A 57 12.27 11.15 4.88
C THR A 57 11.89 11.53 3.45
N VAL A 58 11.89 12.83 3.12
CA VAL A 58 11.61 13.33 1.77
C VAL A 58 12.68 12.90 0.76
N GLU A 59 13.95 12.90 1.16
CA GLU A 59 15.06 12.46 0.28
C GLU A 59 14.94 10.97 -0.02
N TRP A 60 14.55 10.16 0.96
CA TRP A 60 14.26 8.74 0.75
C TRP A 60 13.11 8.51 -0.24
N TYR A 61 12.07 9.36 -0.21
CA TYR A 61 10.99 9.29 -1.20
C TYR A 61 11.50 9.63 -2.60
N MET A 62 12.35 10.65 -2.72
CA MET A 62 12.97 11.03 -4.01
C MET A 62 13.86 9.91 -4.56
N VAL A 63 14.69 9.28 -3.72
CA VAL A 63 15.51 8.13 -4.11
C VAL A 63 14.65 6.98 -4.64
N PHE A 64 13.55 6.66 -3.95
CA PHE A 64 12.62 5.62 -4.40
C PHE A 64 11.94 5.98 -5.72
N ILE A 65 11.54 7.25 -5.91
CA ILE A 65 10.97 7.74 -7.18
C ILE A 65 11.96 7.57 -8.32
N CYS A 66 13.24 7.96 -8.13
CA CYS A 66 14.27 7.80 -9.14
C CYS A 66 14.45 6.32 -9.53
N LEU A 67 14.49 5.42 -8.55
CA LEU A 67 14.56 3.98 -8.81
C LEU A 67 13.34 3.48 -9.59
N ALA A 68 12.13 3.89 -9.18
CA ALA A 68 10.89 3.50 -9.84
C ALA A 68 10.84 3.96 -11.31
N ILE A 69 11.34 5.17 -11.60
CA ILE A 69 11.45 5.69 -12.97
C ILE A 69 12.41 4.82 -13.79
N VAL A 70 13.60 4.49 -13.26
CA VAL A 70 14.59 3.65 -13.95
C VAL A 70 13.99 2.27 -14.28
N ILE A 71 13.29 1.66 -13.33
CA ILE A 71 12.62 0.37 -13.55
C ILE A 71 11.51 0.51 -14.59
N ALA A 72 10.76 1.62 -14.59
CA ALA A 72 9.69 1.88 -15.56
C ALA A 72 10.22 2.12 -16.99
N GLN A 73 11.49 2.51 -17.16
CA GLN A 73 12.12 2.63 -18.48
C GLN A 73 12.54 1.28 -19.07
N LEU A 74 12.49 0.17 -18.32
CA LEU A 74 12.87 -1.15 -18.84
C LEU A 74 11.87 -1.59 -19.93
N PRO A 75 12.30 -1.77 -21.19
CA PRO A 75 11.40 -2.00 -22.32
C PRO A 75 10.84 -3.43 -22.37
N ASN A 76 11.23 -4.31 -21.44
CA ASN A 76 10.88 -5.72 -21.46
C ASN A 76 10.21 -6.16 -20.15
N LEU A 77 8.94 -6.56 -20.25
CA LEU A 77 8.15 -7.07 -19.13
C LEU A 77 8.75 -8.35 -18.51
N ASN A 78 9.51 -9.13 -19.27
CA ASN A 78 10.21 -10.31 -18.76
C ASN A 78 11.28 -9.93 -17.70
N SER A 79 11.87 -8.73 -17.81
CA SER A 79 12.80 -8.22 -16.80
C SER A 79 12.10 -7.84 -15.49
N VAL A 80 10.79 -7.54 -15.54
CA VAL A 80 9.97 -7.16 -14.38
C VAL A 80 9.27 -8.37 -13.77
N ALA A 81 9.10 -9.46 -14.53
CA ALA A 81 8.50 -10.71 -14.03
C ALA A 81 9.21 -11.26 -12.79
N TRP A 82 10.54 -11.14 -12.70
CA TRP A 82 11.28 -11.52 -11.50
C TRP A 82 10.90 -10.69 -10.27
N VAL A 83 10.66 -9.38 -10.42
CA VAL A 83 10.18 -8.51 -9.34
C VAL A 83 8.81 -8.98 -8.83
N SER A 84 7.93 -9.41 -9.74
CA SER A 84 6.63 -10.01 -9.38
C SER A 84 6.79 -11.36 -8.67
N LEU A 85 7.79 -12.15 -9.02
CA LEU A 85 8.06 -13.43 -8.35
C LEU A 85 8.55 -13.19 -6.92
N VAL A 86 9.47 -12.25 -6.72
CA VAL A 86 9.97 -11.87 -5.38
C VAL A 86 8.85 -11.32 -4.51
N SER A 87 7.94 -10.51 -5.06
CA SER A 87 6.81 -9.97 -4.30
C SER A 87 5.81 -11.07 -3.92
N ALA A 88 5.56 -12.04 -4.79
CA ALA A 88 4.72 -13.20 -4.48
C ALA A 88 5.31 -14.07 -3.36
N ILE A 89 6.62 -14.36 -3.42
CA ILE A 89 7.31 -15.10 -2.35
C ILE A 89 7.22 -14.34 -1.03
N SER A 90 7.48 -13.02 -1.06
CA SER A 90 7.39 -12.16 0.12
C SER A 90 5.97 -12.18 0.72
N ALA A 91 4.93 -12.13 -0.11
CA ALA A 91 3.54 -12.20 0.35
C ALA A 91 3.24 -13.53 1.07
N VAL A 92 3.68 -14.65 0.52
CA VAL A 92 3.53 -15.97 1.17
C VAL A 92 4.25 -16.00 2.51
N VAL A 93 5.48 -15.48 2.58
CA VAL A 93 6.26 -15.40 3.83
C VAL A 93 5.56 -14.52 4.88
N TYR A 94 5.03 -13.36 4.50
CA TYR A 94 4.28 -12.52 5.44
C TYR A 94 3.01 -13.21 5.94
N CYS A 95 2.26 -13.88 5.05
CA CYS A 95 1.09 -14.65 5.44
C CYS A 95 1.42 -15.76 6.44
N THR A 96 2.52 -16.50 6.23
CA THR A 96 2.93 -17.57 7.15
C THR A 96 3.37 -17.01 8.51
N ILE A 97 4.12 -15.90 8.53
CA ILE A 97 4.52 -15.23 9.79
C ILE A 97 3.29 -14.78 10.57
N ILE A 98 2.32 -14.11 9.94
CA ILE A 98 1.08 -13.65 10.59
C ILE A 98 0.33 -14.84 11.18
N TRP A 99 0.21 -15.92 10.43
CA TRP A 99 -0.48 -17.13 10.89
C TRP A 99 0.23 -17.77 12.09
N ILE A 100 1.55 -17.92 12.03
CA ILE A 100 2.36 -18.47 13.14
C ILE A 100 2.26 -17.57 14.38
N MET A 101 2.38 -16.25 14.23
CA MET A 101 2.25 -15.29 15.32
C MET A 101 0.87 -15.34 15.97
N SER A 102 -0.19 -15.51 15.16
CA SER A 102 -1.56 -15.65 15.66
C SER A 102 -1.75 -16.92 16.50
N ILE A 103 -1.05 -18.01 16.16
CA ILE A 103 -1.10 -19.26 16.94
C ILE A 103 -0.26 -19.12 18.21
N SER A 104 0.96 -18.58 18.10
CA SER A 104 1.92 -18.51 19.20
C SER A 104 1.48 -17.56 20.33
N ASN A 105 0.89 -16.41 20.00
CA ASN A 105 0.52 -15.41 21.01
C ASN A 105 -0.85 -15.66 21.66
N GLY A 106 -1.65 -16.59 21.13
CA GLY A 106 -2.97 -16.92 21.67
C GLY A 106 -3.94 -15.73 21.73
N ARG A 107 -5.07 -15.89 22.42
CA ARG A 107 -6.07 -14.83 22.58
C ARG A 107 -5.68 -13.90 23.75
N PRO A 108 -5.53 -12.58 23.54
CA PRO A 108 -5.24 -11.67 24.63
C PRO A 108 -6.38 -11.69 25.65
N SER A 109 -6.08 -12.02 26.90
CA SER A 109 -7.03 -12.07 28.01
C SER A 109 -7.41 -10.64 28.42
N GLY A 110 -8.68 -10.26 28.23
CA GLY A 110 -9.23 -9.02 28.80
C GLY A 110 -9.48 -7.85 27.84
N THR A 111 -9.62 -8.09 26.53
CA THR A 111 -10.08 -7.03 25.61
C THR A 111 -11.55 -6.66 25.91
N LYS A 112 -11.77 -5.60 26.68
CA LYS A 112 -13.08 -4.96 26.76
C LYS A 112 -13.39 -4.37 25.38
N TYR A 113 -14.27 -5.03 24.62
CA TYR A 113 -14.93 -4.47 23.43
C TYR A 113 -15.95 -3.38 23.84
N SER A 114 -15.53 -2.46 24.71
CA SER A 114 -16.28 -1.25 24.95
C SER A 114 -15.78 -0.25 23.94
N LEU A 115 -16.69 0.21 23.09
CA LEU A 115 -16.50 1.35 22.22
C LEU A 115 -16.21 2.55 23.15
N SER A 116 -14.95 2.71 23.54
CA SER A 116 -14.50 3.77 24.43
C SER A 116 -14.53 5.06 23.62
N ALA A 117 -15.72 5.62 23.45
CA ALA A 117 -15.99 6.87 24.10
C ALA A 117 -17.46 7.25 23.98
N ARG A 118 -18.03 7.63 25.12
CA ARG A 118 -19.33 8.26 25.24
C ARG A 118 -19.08 9.76 25.21
N GLY A 119 -19.26 10.39 24.04
CA GLY A 119 -19.05 11.83 23.83
C GLY A 119 -19.00 12.19 22.34
N LEU A 120 -19.40 13.41 21.96
CA LEU A 120 -19.56 13.84 20.56
C LEU A 120 -18.24 13.81 19.75
N GLU A 121 -17.09 14.04 20.40
CA GLU A 121 -15.75 13.84 19.82
C GLU A 121 -15.43 12.38 19.49
N SER A 122 -15.99 11.43 20.25
CA SER A 122 -15.84 10.00 20.01
C SER A 122 -16.53 9.57 18.73
N GLU A 123 -17.73 10.11 18.47
CA GLU A 123 -18.54 9.70 17.33
C GLU A 123 -17.90 10.16 16.02
N MET A 124 -17.37 11.39 15.96
CA MET A 124 -16.61 11.85 14.79
C MET A 124 -15.32 11.05 14.57
N LYS A 125 -14.59 10.72 15.64
CA LYS A 125 -13.38 9.89 15.55
C LYS A 125 -13.72 8.46 15.10
N SER A 126 -14.81 7.90 15.61
CA SER A 126 -15.32 6.58 15.21
C SER A 126 -15.72 6.56 13.75
N PHE A 127 -16.49 7.55 13.30
CA PHE A 127 -16.88 7.69 11.89
C PHE A 127 -15.67 7.83 10.96
N THR A 128 -14.69 8.65 11.35
CA THR A 128 -13.44 8.83 10.60
C THR A 128 -12.63 7.54 10.51
N ASN A 129 -12.58 6.75 11.60
CA ASN A 129 -11.92 5.45 11.60
C ASN A 129 -12.63 4.44 10.68
N VAL A 130 -13.97 4.42 10.68
CA VAL A 130 -14.75 3.58 9.77
C VAL A 130 -14.50 3.97 8.32
N LEU A 131 -14.53 5.27 8.00
CA LEU A 131 -14.27 5.75 6.64
C LEU A 131 -12.83 5.42 6.19
N SER A 132 -11.86 5.56 7.10
CA SER A 132 -10.45 5.19 6.85
C SER A 132 -10.31 3.69 6.59
N ALA A 133 -10.98 2.84 7.38
CA ALA A 133 -10.98 1.40 7.18
C ALA A 133 -11.62 1.01 5.84
N LEU A 134 -12.77 1.60 5.49
CA LEU A 134 -13.39 1.42 4.18
C LEU A 134 -12.47 1.85 3.04
N GLY A 135 -11.72 2.94 3.23
CA GLY A 135 -10.70 3.41 2.28
C GLY A 135 -9.58 2.39 2.06
N ILE A 136 -9.05 1.79 3.13
CA ILE A 136 -8.02 0.73 3.05
C ILE A 136 -8.54 -0.53 2.35
N ILE A 137 -9.79 -0.94 2.65
CA ILE A 137 -10.44 -2.07 1.99
C ILE A 137 -10.60 -1.78 0.49
N ALA A 138 -11.17 -0.63 0.14
CA ALA A 138 -11.36 -0.23 -1.25
C ALA A 138 -10.02 -0.15 -2.02
N PHE A 139 -8.98 0.37 -1.37
CA PHE A 139 -7.61 0.42 -1.91
C PHE A 139 -7.04 -0.98 -2.19
N SER A 140 -7.29 -1.94 -1.29
CA SER A 140 -6.83 -3.32 -1.43
C SER A 140 -7.50 -4.04 -2.61
N PHE A 141 -8.75 -3.70 -2.94
CA PHE A 141 -9.53 -4.30 -4.05
C PHE A 141 -9.51 -3.49 -5.36
N ARG A 142 -8.38 -2.85 -5.66
CA ARG A 142 -8.21 -2.02 -6.87
C ARG A 142 -8.08 -2.81 -8.20
N GLY A 143 -7.94 -4.13 -8.17
CA GLY A 143 -7.68 -4.97 -9.36
C GLY A 143 -8.75 -4.96 -10.47
N HIS A 144 -9.89 -4.30 -10.26
CA HIS A 144 -11.00 -4.22 -11.22
C HIS A 144 -10.65 -3.61 -12.58
N ASN A 145 -9.55 -2.84 -12.69
CA ASN A 145 -9.12 -2.27 -13.98
C ASN A 145 -8.38 -3.26 -14.89
N LEU A 146 -7.82 -4.34 -14.31
CA LEU A 146 -7.06 -5.36 -15.04
C LEU A 146 -7.91 -6.58 -15.39
N VAL A 147 -9.11 -6.69 -14.82
CA VAL A 147 -10.00 -7.85 -15.02
C VAL A 147 -10.38 -8.03 -16.49
N LEU A 148 -10.59 -6.93 -17.22
CA LEU A 148 -10.95 -6.96 -18.63
C LEU A 148 -9.78 -7.38 -19.54
N GLU A 149 -8.53 -7.19 -19.08
CA GLU A 149 -7.34 -7.57 -19.82
C GLU A 149 -6.95 -9.03 -19.55
N ILE A 150 -7.14 -9.52 -18.32
CA ILE A 150 -6.85 -10.91 -17.92
C ILE A 150 -7.86 -11.91 -18.52
N GLN A 151 -9.05 -11.43 -18.90
CA GLN A 151 -10.14 -12.26 -19.44
C GLN A 151 -10.12 -12.41 -20.97
N VAL A 152 -9.21 -11.71 -21.66
CA VAL A 152 -9.01 -11.80 -23.12
C VAL A 152 -7.87 -12.76 -23.41
#